data_AF-A0A7W1AJ59-F1
#
_entry.id   AF-A0A7W1AJ59-F1
#
_cell.length_a   1.000
_cell.length_b   1.000
_cell.length_c   1.000
_cell.angle_alpha   90.00
_cell.angle_beta   90.00
_cell.angle_gamma   90.00
#
_symmetry.space_group_name_H-M   'P 1'
#
loop_
_entity.id
_entity.type
_entity.pdbx_description
1 polymer ?
#
loop_
_entity_poly.entity_id
_entity_poly.type
_entity_poly.pdbx_seq_one_letter_code
_entity_poly.pdbx_strand_id
1 'polypeptide(L)'
;MKLLLVLSLVAACGGDSDCPGTPKPFADGDEQGHAEPLGAAPGEARAGRVRGTDLPPVTGGLITWQDGDFVLANNKVALVIEDAGDSDLYDPWGGRPVGLAVVEDGRMVRPNNFGEVLLVAGRSTVVTQSVSVIADGSQGGPAIIRARGKLHPVPFFPPIINSVYPDALDDIEATIDYELAPDAE
;
A
#
# COMPACT_ATOMS: atom_id res chain seq x y z
N MET A 1 -1.90 59.60 -8.34
CA MET A 1 -2.01 58.24 -7.77
C MET A 1 -2.55 57.32 -8.85
N LYS A 2 -1.71 56.49 -9.46
CA LYS A 2 -2.10 55.53 -10.52
C LYS A 2 -2.54 54.23 -9.83
N LEU A 3 -3.81 53.85 -10.01
CA LEU A 3 -4.35 52.57 -9.56
C LEU A 3 -4.04 51.54 -10.65
N LEU A 4 -3.14 50.60 -10.36
CA LEU A 4 -2.78 49.51 -11.27
C LEU A 4 -3.79 48.38 -11.03
N LEU A 5 -4.72 48.19 -11.96
CA LEU A 5 -5.66 47.07 -11.97
C LEU A 5 -4.93 45.84 -12.51
N VAL A 6 -4.54 44.91 -11.65
CA VAL A 6 -4.00 43.61 -12.07
C VAL A 6 -5.19 42.73 -12.43
N LEU A 7 -5.45 42.62 -13.72
CA LEU A 7 -6.44 41.69 -14.27
C LEU A 7 -5.79 40.30 -14.29
N SER A 8 -6.06 39.47 -13.28
CA SER A 8 -5.66 38.06 -13.31
C SER A 8 -6.47 37.37 -14.41
N LEU A 9 -5.84 37.04 -15.53
CA LEU A 9 -6.42 36.15 -16.54
C LEU A 9 -6.62 34.78 -15.89
N VAL A 10 -7.88 34.44 -15.62
CA VAL A 10 -8.29 33.05 -15.42
C VAL A 10 -8.20 32.40 -16.81
N ALA A 11 -7.18 31.58 -17.04
CA ALA A 11 -7.09 30.76 -18.24
C ALA A 11 -8.22 29.72 -18.19
N ALA A 12 -9.26 29.93 -19.00
CA ALA A 12 -10.28 28.92 -19.25
C ALA A 12 -9.67 27.86 -20.20
N CYS A 13 -9.41 26.66 -19.70
CA CYS A 13 -8.94 25.55 -20.53
C CYS A 13 -10.16 24.82 -21.11
N GLY A 14 -10.36 25.01 -22.42
CA GLY A 14 -11.15 24.10 -23.25
C GLY A 14 -10.41 22.78 -23.43
N GLY A 15 -11.18 21.70 -23.60
CA GLY A 15 -10.74 20.31 -23.50
C GLY A 15 -9.40 20.01 -24.16
N ASP A 16 -8.41 19.68 -23.32
CA ASP A 16 -7.49 18.56 -23.44
C ASP A 16 -6.65 18.52 -22.15
N SER A 17 -6.43 17.32 -21.62
CA SER A 17 -6.20 16.98 -20.21
C SER A 17 -4.81 17.28 -19.64
N ASP A 18 -4.08 18.26 -20.16
CA ASP A 18 -2.71 18.54 -19.70
C ASP A 18 -2.56 20.00 -19.26
N CYS A 19 -3.31 20.35 -18.20
CA CYS A 19 -3.15 21.62 -17.51
C CYS A 19 -1.92 21.54 -16.57
N PRO A 20 -0.95 22.47 -16.67
CA PRO A 20 0.13 22.57 -15.70
C PRO A 20 -0.44 22.79 -14.30
N GLY A 21 -0.15 21.87 -13.38
CA GLY A 21 -0.60 21.94 -11.98
C GLY A 21 -1.75 21.01 -11.60
N THR A 22 -2.34 20.28 -12.55
CA THR A 22 -3.25 19.17 -12.22
C THR A 22 -2.44 17.98 -11.70
N PRO A 23 -2.75 17.43 -10.51
CA PRO A 23 -2.13 16.19 -10.05
C PRO A 23 -2.33 15.09 -11.09
N LYS A 24 -1.25 14.40 -11.45
CA LYS A 24 -1.34 13.23 -12.32
C LYS A 24 -1.88 12.04 -11.52
N PRO A 25 -2.66 11.15 -12.14
CA PRO A 25 -3.06 9.90 -11.50
C PRO A 25 -1.83 9.10 -11.06
N PHE A 26 -1.96 8.36 -9.96
CA PHE A 26 -0.95 7.40 -9.57
C PHE A 26 -0.87 6.29 -10.62
N ALA A 27 0.34 5.95 -11.07
CA ALA A 27 0.55 4.83 -11.98
C ALA A 27 0.22 3.51 -11.27
N ASP A 28 -0.45 2.62 -12.00
CA ASP A 28 -0.57 1.21 -11.64
C ASP A 28 0.75 0.48 -11.91
N GLY A 29 1.01 -0.58 -11.15
CA GLY A 29 2.16 -1.47 -11.30
C GLY A 29 1.79 -2.81 -11.94
N ASP A 30 2.71 -3.77 -11.83
CA ASP A 30 2.51 -5.15 -12.24
C ASP A 30 1.63 -5.90 -11.21
N GLU A 31 0.67 -6.71 -11.66
CA GLU A 31 -0.27 -7.43 -10.79
C GLU A 31 0.32 -8.67 -10.10
N GLN A 32 1.49 -9.13 -10.55
CA GLN A 32 2.13 -10.39 -10.16
C GLN A 32 3.50 -10.19 -9.52
N GLY A 33 4.30 -9.26 -10.04
CA GLY A 33 5.69 -9.03 -9.65
C GLY A 33 6.65 -10.17 -10.00
N HIS A 34 7.68 -10.34 -9.17
CA HIS A 34 8.69 -11.38 -9.34
C HIS A 34 8.07 -12.77 -9.14
N ALA A 35 8.40 -13.73 -10.01
CA ALA A 35 7.85 -15.11 -9.96
C ALA A 35 8.32 -15.95 -8.75
N GLU A 36 9.32 -15.44 -8.04
CA GLU A 36 10.02 -16.06 -6.90
C GLU A 36 10.36 -14.98 -5.86
N PRO A 37 9.36 -14.36 -5.22
CA PRO A 37 9.59 -13.18 -4.39
C PRO A 37 10.32 -13.51 -3.08
N LEU A 38 10.19 -14.72 -2.55
CA LEU A 38 10.94 -15.17 -1.36
C LEU A 38 12.38 -15.59 -1.67
N GLY A 39 12.74 -15.74 -2.95
CA GLY A 39 14.04 -16.26 -3.38
C GLY A 39 15.16 -15.22 -3.48
N ALA A 40 15.02 -14.07 -2.81
CA ALA A 40 15.99 -12.98 -2.86
C ALA A 40 17.37 -13.42 -2.33
N ALA A 41 18.42 -13.17 -3.10
CA ALA A 41 19.81 -13.38 -2.66
C ALA A 41 20.26 -12.25 -1.71
N PRO A 42 21.40 -12.39 -1.00
CA PRO A 42 22.01 -11.26 -0.30
C PRO A 42 22.24 -10.08 -1.24
N GLY A 43 21.86 -8.86 -0.83
CA GLY A 43 21.90 -7.69 -1.70
C GLY A 43 20.74 -7.59 -2.70
N GLU A 44 19.69 -8.41 -2.55
CA GLU A 44 18.43 -8.28 -3.29
C GLU A 44 17.21 -8.11 -2.36
N ALA A 45 16.22 -7.34 -2.80
CA ALA A 45 14.85 -7.40 -2.32
C ALA A 45 13.94 -7.73 -3.49
N ARG A 46 12.80 -8.37 -3.26
CA ARG A 46 11.85 -8.73 -4.30
C ARG A 46 10.41 -8.50 -3.84
N ALA A 47 9.56 -8.14 -4.79
CA ALA A 47 8.11 -8.03 -4.58
C ALA A 47 7.37 -8.98 -5.52
N GLY A 48 6.30 -9.61 -5.06
CA GLY A 48 5.41 -10.40 -5.91
C GLY A 48 4.25 -11.01 -5.14
N ARG A 49 3.50 -11.91 -5.78
CA ARG A 49 2.42 -12.68 -5.14
C ARG A 49 2.99 -13.81 -4.29
N VAL A 50 2.48 -13.96 -3.07
CA VAL A 50 2.76 -15.11 -2.21
C VAL A 50 1.80 -16.25 -2.54
N ARG A 51 2.31 -17.48 -2.53
CA ARG A 51 1.48 -18.68 -2.69
C ARG A 51 1.16 -19.24 -1.32
N GLY A 52 -0.01 -19.84 -1.15
CA GLY A 52 -0.44 -20.45 0.11
C GLY A 52 0.50 -21.56 0.58
N THR A 53 1.21 -22.22 -0.34
CA THR A 53 2.26 -23.19 -0.01
C THR A 53 3.50 -22.57 0.65
N ASP A 54 3.70 -21.27 0.49
CA ASP A 54 4.82 -20.52 1.05
C ASP A 54 4.48 -19.93 2.44
N LEU A 55 3.19 -19.94 2.81
CA LEU A 55 2.69 -19.41 4.08
C LEU A 55 2.87 -20.45 5.21
N PRO A 56 3.70 -20.18 6.24
CA PRO A 56 3.81 -21.08 7.37
C PRO A 56 2.53 -21.04 8.21
N PRO A 57 2.23 -22.13 8.94
CA PRO A 57 1.08 -22.17 9.82
C PRO A 57 1.21 -21.13 10.93
N VAL A 58 0.13 -20.41 11.20
CA VAL A 58 0.04 -19.41 12.26
C VAL A 58 -0.77 -19.96 13.43
N THR A 59 -0.19 -19.95 14.63
CA THR A 59 -0.81 -20.55 15.83
C THR A 59 -1.50 -19.53 16.73
N GLY A 60 -1.16 -18.24 16.58
CA GLY A 60 -1.70 -17.16 17.41
C GLY A 60 -3.04 -16.60 16.94
N GLY A 61 -3.47 -16.91 15.72
CA GLY A 61 -4.73 -16.42 15.13
C GLY A 61 -4.79 -14.91 14.89
N LEU A 62 -3.65 -14.20 14.99
CA LEU A 62 -3.57 -12.75 14.76
C LEU A 62 -3.16 -12.39 13.32
N ILE A 63 -2.49 -13.30 12.62
CA ILE A 63 -2.11 -13.14 11.22
C ILE A 63 -3.27 -13.61 10.33
N THR A 64 -3.62 -12.81 9.33
CA THR A 64 -4.72 -13.07 8.39
C THR A 64 -4.26 -13.25 6.95
N TRP A 65 -2.95 -13.45 6.70
CA TRP A 65 -2.42 -13.66 5.35
C TRP A 65 -3.09 -14.82 4.61
N GLN A 66 -3.13 -14.74 3.28
CA GLN A 66 -3.75 -15.76 2.44
C GLN A 66 -3.04 -15.95 1.11
N ASP A 67 -3.37 -17.07 0.45
CA ASP A 67 -2.89 -17.34 -0.91
C ASP A 67 -3.29 -16.19 -1.84
N GLY A 68 -2.34 -15.72 -2.63
CA GLY A 68 -2.55 -14.60 -3.53
C GLY A 68 -2.28 -13.23 -2.92
N ASP A 69 -2.01 -13.08 -1.62
CA ASP A 69 -1.55 -11.79 -1.11
C ASP A 69 -0.22 -11.35 -1.75
N PHE A 70 0.16 -10.10 -1.55
CA PHE A 70 1.45 -9.58 -1.98
C PHE A 70 2.51 -9.79 -0.90
N VAL A 71 3.76 -9.98 -1.29
CA VAL A 71 4.90 -10.08 -0.37
C VAL A 71 6.06 -9.21 -0.84
N LEU A 72 6.62 -8.44 0.09
CA LEU A 72 7.94 -7.81 -0.01
C LEU A 72 8.91 -8.68 0.78
N ALA A 73 9.97 -9.19 0.15
CA ALA A 73 10.95 -10.02 0.85
C ALA A 73 12.38 -9.74 0.42
N ASN A 74 13.30 -9.90 1.36
CA ASN A 74 14.71 -10.06 1.10
C ASN A 74 15.20 -11.38 1.73
N ASN A 75 16.51 -11.59 1.81
CA ASN A 75 17.07 -12.80 2.41
C ASN A 75 16.97 -12.87 3.95
N LYS A 76 16.26 -11.94 4.59
CA LYS A 76 16.14 -11.82 6.05
C LYS A 76 14.69 -11.76 6.53
N VAL A 77 13.84 -11.00 5.86
CA VAL A 77 12.46 -10.73 6.27
C VAL A 77 11.50 -10.76 5.08
N ALA A 78 10.24 -11.08 5.37
CA ALA A 78 9.13 -11.02 4.42
C ALA A 78 7.92 -10.35 5.07
N LEU A 79 7.43 -9.26 4.47
CA LEU A 79 6.21 -8.56 4.85
C LEU A 79 5.11 -8.91 3.85
N VAL A 80 4.02 -9.50 4.34
CA VAL A 80 2.84 -9.84 3.52
C VAL A 80 1.81 -8.73 3.62
N ILE A 81 1.34 -8.28 2.47
CA ILE A 81 0.38 -7.19 2.27
C ILE A 81 -0.85 -7.78 1.60
N GLU A 82 -2.00 -7.60 2.22
CA GLU A 82 -3.28 -8.10 1.72
C GLU A 82 -3.59 -7.53 0.32
N ASP A 83 -4.21 -8.30 -0.57
CA ASP A 83 -4.72 -7.76 -1.84
C ASP A 83 -5.86 -6.73 -1.61
N ALA A 84 -6.30 -6.04 -2.66
CA ALA A 84 -7.48 -5.21 -2.61
C ALA A 84 -8.75 -6.05 -2.35
N GLY A 85 -9.60 -5.59 -1.43
CA GLY A 85 -10.82 -6.29 -1.05
C GLY A 85 -11.29 -5.92 0.35
N ASP A 86 -12.24 -6.69 0.85
CA ASP A 86 -12.66 -6.66 2.25
C ASP A 86 -11.57 -7.32 3.10
N SER A 87 -11.26 -6.72 4.26
CA SER A 87 -10.34 -7.27 5.25
C SER A 87 -11.08 -7.79 6.47
N ASP A 88 -10.54 -8.82 7.12
CA ASP A 88 -11.03 -9.37 8.39
C ASP A 88 -10.58 -8.55 9.63
N LEU A 89 -9.83 -7.45 9.42
CA LEU A 89 -9.27 -6.60 10.48
C LEU A 89 -10.18 -5.40 10.83
N TYR A 90 -9.79 -4.56 11.81
CA TYR A 90 -10.60 -3.40 12.20
C TYR A 90 -10.68 -2.34 11.10
N ASP A 91 -9.59 -2.16 10.37
CA ASP A 91 -9.56 -1.51 9.08
C ASP A 91 -10.10 -2.48 8.01
N PRO A 92 -11.32 -2.27 7.49
CA PRO A 92 -12.04 -3.30 6.73
C PRO A 92 -11.60 -3.38 5.26
N TRP A 93 -10.51 -2.71 4.89
CA TRP A 93 -10.06 -2.62 3.51
C TRP A 93 -8.67 -3.25 3.38
N GLY A 94 -8.45 -4.04 2.33
CA GLY A 94 -7.17 -4.72 2.08
C GLY A 94 -6.02 -3.77 1.68
N GLY A 95 -4.85 -4.29 1.31
CA GLY A 95 -3.66 -3.45 1.06
C GLY A 95 -2.91 -3.01 2.33
N ARG A 96 -3.15 -3.67 3.46
CA ARG A 96 -2.42 -3.47 4.73
C ARG A 96 -1.48 -4.64 4.99
N PRO A 97 -0.42 -4.45 5.81
CA PRO A 97 0.36 -5.57 6.30
C PRO A 97 -0.48 -6.52 7.15
N VAL A 98 -0.50 -7.79 6.78
CA VAL A 98 -1.25 -8.86 7.47
C VAL A 98 -0.34 -9.93 8.06
N GLY A 99 0.95 -9.90 7.75
CA GLY A 99 1.94 -10.74 8.41
C GLY A 99 3.37 -10.30 8.13
N LEU A 100 4.28 -10.67 9.03
CA LEU A 100 5.72 -10.48 8.90
C LEU A 100 6.41 -11.77 9.33
N ALA A 101 7.44 -12.21 8.63
CA ALA A 101 8.20 -13.38 9.02
C ALA A 101 9.69 -13.18 8.76
N VAL A 102 10.51 -13.93 9.51
CA VAL A 102 11.91 -14.13 9.12
C VAL A 102 11.97 -15.08 7.93
N VAL A 103 12.85 -14.76 6.98
CA VAL A 103 13.18 -15.58 5.82
C VAL A 103 14.50 -16.32 6.07
N GLU A 104 14.48 -17.63 5.89
CA GLU A 104 15.65 -18.52 5.92
C GLU A 104 15.55 -19.48 4.73
N ASP A 105 16.62 -19.57 3.92
CA ASP A 105 16.67 -20.41 2.71
C ASP A 105 15.47 -20.26 1.77
N GLY A 106 15.04 -19.00 1.56
CA GLY A 106 13.91 -18.65 0.70
C GLY A 106 12.54 -19.07 1.24
N ARG A 107 12.43 -19.31 2.56
CA ARG A 107 11.19 -19.70 3.23
C ARG A 107 10.91 -18.82 4.43
N MET A 108 9.64 -18.52 4.65
CA MET A 108 9.18 -17.89 5.89
C MET A 108 9.13 -18.94 7.00
N VAL A 109 9.90 -18.75 8.08
CA VAL A 109 10.07 -19.79 9.13
C VAL A 109 9.64 -19.33 10.52
N ARG A 110 9.60 -18.02 10.78
CA ARG A 110 9.23 -17.44 12.08
C ARG A 110 8.22 -16.32 11.86
N PRO A 111 6.94 -16.65 11.61
CA PRO A 111 5.89 -15.66 11.56
C PRO A 111 5.85 -14.88 12.88
N ASN A 112 5.58 -13.58 12.77
CA ASN A 112 5.37 -12.72 13.90
C ASN A 112 3.97 -12.97 14.51
N ASN A 113 3.52 -12.09 15.40
CA ASN A 113 2.19 -12.18 15.99
C ASN A 113 1.63 -10.78 16.30
N PHE A 114 1.61 -9.88 15.31
CA PHE A 114 0.81 -8.65 15.39
C PHE A 114 -0.61 -8.95 14.91
N GLY A 115 -1.59 -8.20 15.40
CA GLY A 115 -2.97 -8.27 14.92
C GLY A 115 -3.24 -7.36 13.73
N GLU A 116 -2.82 -6.10 13.78
CA GLU A 116 -3.12 -5.13 12.72
C GLU A 116 -2.14 -3.96 12.71
N VAL A 117 -1.87 -3.43 11.51
CA VAL A 117 -1.19 -2.16 11.29
C VAL A 117 -2.18 -1.18 10.66
N LEU A 118 -2.66 -0.22 11.44
CA LEU A 118 -3.52 0.85 10.94
C LEU A 118 -2.68 2.03 10.44
N LEU A 119 -2.86 2.36 9.16
CA LEU A 119 -2.25 3.53 8.52
C LEU A 119 -3.32 4.57 8.23
N VAL A 120 -3.20 5.74 8.85
CA VAL A 120 -4.20 6.81 8.74
C VAL A 120 -3.57 8.14 8.34
N ALA A 121 -4.27 8.86 7.47
CA ALA A 121 -4.06 10.28 7.19
C ALA A 121 -5.13 11.07 7.96
N GLY A 122 -4.80 11.50 9.18
CA GLY A 122 -5.77 12.09 10.09
C GLY A 122 -6.79 11.06 10.57
N ARG A 123 -8.06 11.22 10.16
CA ARG A 123 -9.17 10.29 10.49
C ARG A 123 -9.53 9.33 9.35
N SER A 124 -8.85 9.47 8.21
CA SER A 124 -9.13 8.71 7.01
C SER A 124 -8.01 7.73 6.72
N THR A 125 -8.35 6.66 6.02
CA THR A 125 -7.40 5.70 5.45
C THR A 125 -7.75 5.47 3.99
N VAL A 126 -6.94 4.68 3.28
CA VAL A 126 -7.15 4.36 1.88
C VAL A 126 -8.15 3.21 1.78
N VAL A 127 -9.30 3.45 1.15
CA VAL A 127 -10.16 2.39 0.63
C VAL A 127 -9.46 1.82 -0.59
N THR A 128 -8.74 0.73 -0.39
CA THR A 128 -7.88 0.15 -1.43
C THR A 128 -8.73 -0.38 -2.58
N GLN A 129 -8.43 0.12 -3.77
CA GLN A 129 -9.05 -0.27 -5.02
C GLN A 129 -8.14 -1.17 -5.85
N SER A 130 -6.81 -1.03 -5.69
CA SER A 130 -5.82 -1.92 -6.29
C SER A 130 -4.57 -2.03 -5.43
N VAL A 131 -3.93 -3.20 -5.51
CA VAL A 131 -2.57 -3.41 -5.01
C VAL A 131 -1.71 -3.89 -6.19
N SER A 132 -0.53 -3.32 -6.36
CA SER A 132 0.36 -3.67 -7.47
C SER A 132 1.84 -3.48 -7.13
N VAL A 133 2.70 -4.17 -7.87
CA VAL A 133 4.15 -4.09 -7.74
C VAL A 133 4.69 -2.97 -8.61
N ILE A 134 5.21 -1.92 -7.98
CA ILE A 134 5.82 -0.77 -8.67
C ILE A 134 7.26 -1.08 -9.06
N ALA A 135 7.98 -1.79 -8.19
CA ALA A 135 9.31 -2.31 -8.44
C ALA A 135 9.43 -3.70 -7.83
N ASP A 136 9.74 -4.70 -8.64
CA ASP A 136 9.88 -6.09 -8.20
C ASP A 136 11.29 -6.41 -7.68
N GLY A 137 12.20 -5.43 -7.71
CA GLY A 137 13.60 -5.56 -7.28
C GLY A 137 14.55 -6.17 -8.32
N SER A 138 14.07 -6.63 -9.48
CA SER A 138 14.87 -7.26 -10.53
C SER A 138 15.96 -6.35 -11.12
N GLN A 139 15.86 -5.03 -10.89
CA GLN A 139 16.81 -4.03 -11.36
C GLN A 139 17.88 -3.66 -10.31
N GLY A 140 17.98 -4.40 -9.19
CA GLY A 140 19.00 -4.18 -8.15
C GLY A 140 18.71 -3.00 -7.21
N GLY A 141 17.45 -2.56 -7.15
CA GLY A 141 16.96 -1.52 -6.24
C GLY A 141 16.02 -2.08 -5.18
N PRO A 142 15.34 -1.21 -4.42
CA PRO A 142 14.31 -1.65 -3.50
C PRO A 142 13.14 -2.29 -4.24
N ALA A 143 12.46 -3.20 -3.54
CA ALA A 143 11.17 -3.72 -3.95
C ALA A 143 10.06 -2.82 -3.39
N ILE A 144 9.06 -2.51 -4.20
CA ILE A 144 7.99 -1.56 -3.88
C ILE A 144 6.63 -2.14 -4.25
N ILE A 145 5.72 -2.20 -3.28
CA ILE A 145 4.31 -2.55 -3.45
C ILE A 145 3.47 -1.33 -3.09
N ARG A 146 2.48 -1.01 -3.94
CA ARG A 146 1.57 0.12 -3.76
C ARG A 146 0.15 -0.38 -3.58
N ALA A 147 -0.49 0.03 -2.49
CA ALA A 147 -1.94 0.01 -2.35
C ALA A 147 -2.49 1.39 -2.78
N ARG A 148 -3.38 1.42 -3.77
CA ARG A 148 -3.98 2.65 -4.33
C ARG A 148 -5.47 2.67 -4.07
N GLY A 149 -6.01 3.84 -3.78
CA GLY A 149 -7.44 4.03 -3.65
C GLY A 149 -7.81 5.46 -3.30
N LYS A 150 -8.92 5.60 -2.59
CA LYS A 150 -9.45 6.89 -2.15
C LYS A 150 -9.45 7.00 -0.64
N LEU A 151 -9.28 8.20 -0.12
CA LEU A 151 -9.42 8.40 1.32
C LEU A 151 -10.87 8.22 1.75
N HIS A 152 -11.07 7.58 2.90
CA HIS A 152 -12.36 7.48 3.56
C HIS A 152 -12.17 7.43 5.07
N PRO A 153 -13.06 8.04 5.88
CA PRO A 153 -12.99 7.94 7.32
C PRO A 153 -13.06 6.48 7.79
N VAL A 154 -12.19 6.09 8.73
CA VAL A 154 -12.21 4.72 9.26
C VAL A 154 -13.51 4.48 10.03
N PRO A 155 -14.24 3.37 9.82
CA PRO A 155 -15.65 3.25 10.21
C PRO A 155 -15.92 3.06 11.69
N PHE A 156 -14.89 2.94 12.55
CA PHE A 156 -15.05 2.90 14.01
C PHE A 156 -14.93 4.28 14.70
N PHE A 157 -14.42 5.31 14.03
CA PHE A 157 -14.45 6.70 14.53
C PHE A 157 -15.80 7.46 14.48
N PRO A 158 -16.75 7.14 13.58
CA PRO A 158 -18.03 7.83 13.44
C PRO A 158 -18.82 8.11 14.72
N PRO A 159 -18.90 7.19 15.72
CA PRO A 159 -19.62 7.49 16.96
C PRO A 159 -18.97 8.59 17.80
N ILE A 160 -17.67 8.85 17.61
CA ILE A 160 -16.86 9.73 18.46
C ILE A 160 -16.66 11.12 17.82
N ILE A 161 -16.61 11.22 16.48
CA ILE A 161 -16.00 12.39 15.80
C ILE A 161 -16.93 13.07 14.77
N ASN A 162 -17.98 12.41 14.29
CA ASN A 162 -18.79 12.93 13.17
C ASN A 162 -19.52 14.24 13.44
N SER A 163 -19.71 14.65 14.70
CA SER A 163 -20.34 15.94 15.04
C SER A 163 -19.39 17.15 14.88
N VAL A 164 -18.08 16.93 14.71
CA VAL A 164 -17.07 18.00 14.72
C VAL A 164 -16.38 18.17 13.36
N TYR A 165 -16.28 17.13 12.55
CA TYR A 165 -15.58 17.16 11.25
C TYR A 165 -16.41 16.48 10.14
N PRO A 166 -17.09 17.23 9.25
CA PRO A 166 -17.97 16.66 8.24
C PRO A 166 -17.26 16.15 6.97
N ASP A 167 -16.05 16.63 6.65
CA ASP A 167 -15.41 16.41 5.34
C ASP A 167 -14.88 14.98 5.13
N ALA A 168 -15.53 14.18 4.30
CA ALA A 168 -15.19 12.76 4.10
C ALA A 168 -13.87 12.51 3.33
N LEU A 169 -13.39 13.48 2.53
CA LEU A 169 -12.20 13.36 1.67
C LEU A 169 -12.30 12.22 0.63
N ASP A 170 -13.52 11.83 0.26
CA ASP A 170 -13.84 10.72 -0.64
C ASP A 170 -13.47 11.00 -2.12
N ASP A 171 -13.10 12.23 -2.44
CA ASP A 171 -12.60 12.67 -3.74
C ASP A 171 -11.06 12.66 -3.83
N ILE A 172 -10.36 12.43 -2.73
CA ILE A 172 -8.89 12.44 -2.70
C ILE A 172 -8.35 11.04 -3.01
N GLU A 173 -7.66 10.92 -4.15
CA GLU A 173 -6.82 9.75 -4.43
C GLU A 173 -5.59 9.73 -3.51
N ALA A 174 -5.28 8.57 -2.97
CA ALA A 174 -4.13 8.34 -2.11
C ALA A 174 -3.53 6.96 -2.34
N THR A 175 -2.27 6.81 -1.92
CA THR A 175 -1.53 5.57 -2.01
C THR A 175 -0.81 5.29 -0.70
N ILE A 176 -0.57 4.01 -0.44
CA ILE A 176 0.36 3.54 0.56
C ILE A 176 1.44 2.75 -0.18
N ASP A 177 2.66 3.26 -0.13
CA ASP A 177 3.83 2.60 -0.72
C ASP A 177 4.60 1.89 0.38
N TYR A 178 4.72 0.58 0.24
CA TYR A 178 5.58 -0.26 1.05
C TYR A 178 6.87 -0.50 0.28
N GLU A 179 8.00 -0.15 0.90
CA GLU A 179 9.32 -0.29 0.30
C GLU A 179 10.21 -1.18 1.18
N LEU A 180 10.87 -2.14 0.56
CA LEU A 180 11.89 -2.96 1.20
C LEU A 180 13.21 -2.86 0.44
N ALA A 181 14.23 -2.34 1.13
CA ALA A 181 15.59 -2.32 0.59
C ALA A 181 16.27 -3.69 0.77
N PRO A 182 17.20 -4.07 -0.13
CA PRO A 182 17.85 -5.37 -0.13
C PRO A 182 18.37 -5.91 1.20
N ASP A 183 19.04 -5.09 2.00
CA ASP A 183 19.69 -5.56 3.25
C ASP A 183 18.98 -5.06 4.52
N ALA A 184 17.75 -4.51 4.39
CA ALA A 184 16.96 -4.02 5.51
C ALA A 184 16.41 -5.14 6.43
N GLU A 185 16.12 -4.79 7.69
CA GLU A 185 15.59 -5.68 8.74
C GLU A 185 14.40 -5.04 9.44
#